data_AF-A0A7V3WKH5-F1
#
_entry.id   AF-A0A7V3WKH5-F1
#
_cell.length_a   1.000
_cell.length_b   1.000
_cell.length_c   1.000
_cell.angle_alpha   90.00
_cell.angle_beta   90.00
_cell.angle_gamma   90.00
#
_symmetry.space_group_name_H-M   'P 1'
#
loop_
_entity.id
_entity.type
_entity.pdbx_description
1 polymer ?
#
loop_
_entity_poly.entity_id
_entity_poly.type
_entity_poly.pdbx_seq_one_letter_code
_entity_poly.pdbx_strand_id
1 'polypeptide(L)'
;MNDAQRLKALYNFEKPDRLPRREFYIWEEAMNRWKKEGWDGDESIFKYDLTSGIVVQPLDLGWTEAPIVPGFKEEIVKVTDKYEYVRFHTGEVRMYPIGKRHGVMPMFAKPAVESPEDWYNLIKPRLNPETKERWVDFDIKIKEIKDRVDRGEALMDPHLIGGYMYLRSLCGPENIMYLFYDNPEIVHDMMKTWLHLQVECLTKIQDYVPFWKIFLA
;
A
#
# COMPACT_ATOMS: atom_id res chain seq x y z
N MET A 1 2.41 14.57 -26.49
CA MET A 1 3.16 13.63 -25.63
C MET A 1 2.19 12.57 -25.12
N ASN A 2 2.61 11.34 -24.90
CA ASN A 2 1.80 10.38 -24.13
C ASN A 2 1.90 10.69 -22.62
N ASP A 3 1.10 10.00 -21.80
CA ASP A 3 1.03 10.25 -20.34
C ASP A 3 2.40 10.06 -19.65
N ALA A 4 3.12 8.99 -19.99
CA ALA A 4 4.46 8.69 -19.46
C ALA A 4 5.49 9.77 -19.82
N GLN A 5 5.53 10.20 -21.09
CA GLN A 5 6.42 11.27 -21.56
C GLN A 5 6.13 12.59 -20.85
N ARG A 6 4.85 12.93 -20.67
CA ARG A 6 4.41 14.15 -19.99
C ARG A 6 4.85 14.15 -18.54
N LEU A 7 4.70 13.02 -17.84
CA LEU A 7 5.12 12.87 -16.46
C LEU A 7 6.64 12.94 -16.32
N LYS A 8 7.38 12.27 -17.20
CA LYS A 8 8.85 12.32 -17.22
C LYS A 8 9.38 13.73 -17.47
N ALA A 9 8.82 14.46 -18.44
CA ALA A 9 9.18 15.86 -18.70
C ALA A 9 8.94 16.74 -17.47
N LEU A 10 7.78 16.60 -16.80
CA LEU A 10 7.49 17.35 -15.57
C LEU A 10 8.55 17.11 -14.48
N TYR A 11 8.87 15.85 -14.19
CA TYR A 11 9.83 15.50 -13.11
C TYR A 11 11.29 15.81 -13.47
N ASN A 12 11.61 15.93 -14.76
CA ASN A 12 12.91 16.40 -15.24
C ASN A 12 13.03 17.93 -15.28
N PHE A 13 12.03 18.68 -14.81
CA PHE A 13 11.95 20.14 -14.92
C PHE A 13 11.99 20.64 -16.38
N GLU A 14 11.54 19.82 -17.31
CA GLU A 14 11.32 20.19 -18.72
C GLU A 14 9.91 20.76 -18.89
N LYS A 15 9.60 21.27 -20.10
CA LYS A 15 8.28 21.81 -20.41
C LYS A 15 7.38 20.74 -21.05
N PRO A 16 6.40 20.15 -20.32
CA PRO A 16 5.44 19.24 -20.93
C PRO A 16 4.44 19.99 -21.83
N ASP A 17 3.73 19.25 -22.68
CA ASP A 17 2.66 19.80 -23.53
C ASP A 17 1.46 20.36 -22.74
N ARG A 18 1.18 19.77 -21.56
CA ARG A 18 0.33 20.29 -20.49
C ARG A 18 0.73 19.67 -19.14
N LEU A 19 0.20 20.18 -18.03
CA LEU A 19 0.38 19.52 -16.74
C LEU A 19 -0.32 18.13 -16.73
N PRO A 20 0.34 17.07 -16.21
CA PRO A 20 -0.31 15.83 -15.84
C PRO A 20 -1.45 16.08 -14.85
N ARG A 21 -2.57 15.39 -15.03
CA ARG A 21 -3.75 15.46 -14.17
C ARG A 21 -4.06 14.05 -13.68
N ARG A 22 -4.03 13.87 -12.36
CA ARG A 22 -4.33 12.60 -11.70
C ARG A 22 -5.06 12.89 -10.41
N GLU A 23 -5.98 12.01 -10.05
CA GLU A 23 -6.63 11.98 -8.74
C GLU A 23 -6.09 10.81 -7.92
N PHE A 24 -6.14 10.91 -6.60
CA PHE A 24 -5.75 9.78 -5.74
C PHE A 24 -6.76 8.64 -5.85
N TYR A 25 -8.02 8.94 -5.56
CA TYR A 25 -9.21 8.14 -5.88
C TYR A 25 -10.44 9.03 -5.63
N ILE A 26 -11.61 8.61 -6.14
CA ILE A 26 -12.88 9.24 -5.80
C ILE A 26 -13.72 8.23 -5.02
N TRP A 27 -14.23 8.63 -3.85
CA TRP A 27 -15.11 7.80 -3.05
C TRP A 27 -16.35 7.38 -3.84
N GLU A 28 -16.73 6.11 -3.74
CA GLU A 28 -17.94 5.60 -4.41
C GLU A 28 -19.19 6.37 -3.95
N GLU A 29 -19.26 6.76 -2.68
CA GLU A 29 -20.34 7.58 -2.14
C GLU A 29 -20.43 8.95 -2.81
N ALA A 30 -19.28 9.56 -3.13
CA ALA A 30 -19.24 10.84 -3.84
C ALA A 30 -19.72 10.68 -5.28
N MET A 31 -19.24 9.63 -5.98
CA MET A 31 -19.69 9.30 -7.34
C MET A 31 -21.19 9.02 -7.38
N ASN A 32 -21.70 8.23 -6.43
CA ASN A 32 -23.11 7.88 -6.29
C ASN A 32 -23.97 9.10 -5.96
N ARG A 33 -23.45 10.04 -5.18
CA ARG A 33 -24.11 11.33 -4.90
C ARG A 33 -24.18 12.21 -6.15
N TRP A 34 -23.07 12.40 -6.86
CA TRP A 34 -23.04 13.23 -8.07
C TRP A 34 -23.97 12.71 -9.16
N LYS A 35 -24.06 11.37 -9.33
CA LYS A 35 -25.03 10.75 -10.23
C LYS A 35 -26.49 11.12 -9.89
N LYS A 36 -26.83 11.19 -8.60
CA LYS A 36 -28.16 11.63 -8.14
C LYS A 36 -28.38 13.13 -8.31
N GLU A 37 -27.32 13.93 -8.32
CA GLU A 37 -27.34 15.39 -8.52
C GLU A 37 -27.32 15.80 -10.01
N GLY A 38 -27.28 14.83 -10.93
CA GLY A 38 -27.41 15.08 -12.37
C GLY A 38 -26.13 14.88 -13.19
N TRP A 39 -25.05 14.36 -12.59
CA TRP A 39 -23.89 13.90 -13.36
C TRP A 39 -24.22 12.58 -14.07
N ASP A 40 -23.85 12.47 -15.34
CA ASP A 40 -24.12 11.29 -16.19
C ASP A 40 -23.11 10.14 -15.97
N GLY A 41 -22.09 10.36 -15.15
CA GLY A 41 -21.01 9.39 -14.91
C GLY A 41 -19.87 9.47 -15.91
N ASP A 42 -19.85 10.47 -16.80
CA ASP A 42 -18.73 10.68 -17.71
C ASP A 42 -17.51 11.22 -16.94
N GLU A 43 -16.56 10.33 -16.61
CA GLU A 43 -15.30 10.70 -15.96
C GLU A 43 -14.34 11.46 -16.89
N SER A 44 -14.58 11.46 -18.20
CA SER A 44 -13.72 12.17 -19.16
C SER A 44 -13.72 13.69 -18.94
N ILE A 45 -14.77 14.22 -18.28
CA ILE A 45 -14.89 15.64 -17.92
C ILE A 45 -13.73 16.10 -17.02
N PHE A 46 -13.19 15.20 -16.20
CA PHE A 46 -12.07 15.51 -15.31
C PHE A 46 -10.74 15.60 -16.06
N LYS A 47 -10.69 15.03 -17.28
CA LYS A 47 -9.50 15.03 -18.16
C LYS A 47 -8.26 14.49 -17.44
N TYR A 48 -8.45 13.45 -16.64
CA TYR A 48 -7.35 12.73 -16.02
C TYR A 48 -6.52 11.99 -17.08
N ASP A 49 -5.23 11.88 -16.83
CA ASP A 49 -4.36 10.95 -17.53
C ASP A 49 -4.69 9.54 -17.00
N LEU A 50 -5.71 8.89 -17.60
CA LEU A 50 -6.38 7.67 -17.10
C LEU A 50 -5.46 6.47 -16.87
N THR A 51 -4.34 6.40 -17.58
CA THR A 51 -3.31 5.37 -17.38
C THR A 51 -2.16 5.86 -16.50
N SER A 52 -2.12 7.17 -16.23
CA SER A 52 -1.05 7.98 -15.64
C SER A 52 0.35 7.76 -16.24
N GLY A 53 0.47 6.91 -17.27
CA GLY A 53 1.74 6.34 -17.68
C GLY A 53 2.50 5.70 -16.53
N ILE A 54 1.82 5.16 -15.50
CA ILE A 54 2.48 4.52 -14.34
C ILE A 54 2.02 3.07 -14.23
N VAL A 55 2.97 2.21 -13.89
CA VAL A 55 2.74 0.85 -13.42
C VAL A 55 3.41 0.66 -12.07
N VAL A 56 2.72 -0.06 -11.19
CA VAL A 56 3.19 -0.41 -9.84
C VAL A 56 3.78 -1.82 -9.87
N GLN A 57 4.63 -2.16 -8.90
CA GLN A 57 5.29 -3.46 -8.84
C GLN A 57 4.31 -4.64 -8.74
N PRO A 58 4.71 -5.84 -9.19
CA PRO A 58 3.84 -7.03 -9.19
C PRO A 58 3.71 -7.70 -7.81
N LEU A 59 4.26 -7.08 -6.76
CA LEU A 59 4.36 -7.60 -5.40
C LEU A 59 3.69 -6.65 -4.41
N ASP A 60 3.00 -7.20 -3.41
CA ASP A 60 2.58 -6.39 -2.27
C ASP A 60 3.80 -6.06 -1.40
N LEU A 61 4.12 -4.76 -1.36
CA LEU A 61 5.17 -4.16 -0.54
C LEU A 61 4.60 -3.18 0.50
N GLY A 62 3.29 -3.25 0.71
CA GLY A 62 2.55 -2.43 1.64
C GLY A 62 2.25 -1.05 1.08
N TRP A 63 1.32 -0.40 1.74
CA TRP A 63 0.96 0.99 1.49
C TRP A 63 0.71 1.67 2.83
N THR A 64 -0.45 1.41 3.42
CA THR A 64 -0.82 1.86 4.76
C THR A 64 -0.71 0.76 5.81
N GLU A 65 -0.40 -0.46 5.37
CA GLU A 65 -0.37 -1.70 6.15
C GLU A 65 0.86 -2.53 5.79
N ALA A 66 1.41 -3.28 6.76
CA ALA A 66 2.57 -4.13 6.54
C ALA A 66 2.25 -5.31 5.59
N PRO A 67 3.11 -5.60 4.60
CA PRO A 67 2.87 -6.64 3.58
C PRO A 67 3.20 -8.05 4.09
N ILE A 68 2.47 -8.49 5.11
CA ILE A 68 2.70 -9.81 5.72
C ILE A 68 2.13 -10.93 4.85
N VAL A 69 2.91 -12.00 4.67
CA VAL A 69 2.53 -13.17 3.87
C VAL A 69 2.99 -14.46 4.57
N PRO A 70 2.09 -15.43 4.83
CA PRO A 70 0.64 -15.34 4.64
C PRO A 70 -0.02 -14.42 5.67
N GLY A 71 -1.06 -13.70 5.25
CA GLY A 71 -1.90 -12.91 6.15
C GLY A 71 -2.64 -13.76 7.18
N PHE A 72 -3.09 -13.12 8.26
CA PHE A 72 -4.00 -13.73 9.21
C PHE A 72 -5.39 -13.91 8.59
N LYS A 73 -6.14 -14.90 9.07
CA LYS A 73 -7.54 -15.05 8.70
C LYS A 73 -8.34 -13.87 9.24
N GLU A 74 -8.98 -13.15 8.33
CA GLU A 74 -9.96 -12.12 8.67
C GLU A 74 -11.21 -12.74 9.29
N GLU A 75 -11.57 -12.29 10.49
CA GLU A 75 -12.78 -12.76 11.16
C GLU A 75 -13.27 -11.77 12.22
N ILE A 76 -14.58 -11.83 12.48
CA ILE A 76 -15.21 -11.09 13.58
C ILE A 76 -14.83 -11.81 14.87
N VAL A 77 -14.14 -11.12 15.77
CA VAL A 77 -13.68 -11.68 17.05
C VAL A 77 -14.59 -11.30 18.21
N LYS A 78 -15.39 -10.23 18.07
CA LYS A 78 -16.35 -9.77 19.07
C LYS A 78 -17.42 -8.88 18.43
N VAL A 79 -18.65 -8.95 18.94
CA VAL A 79 -19.77 -8.06 18.59
C VAL A 79 -20.35 -7.50 19.88
N THR A 80 -20.68 -6.21 19.90
CA THR A 80 -21.45 -5.56 20.97
C THR A 80 -22.79 -5.05 20.43
N ASP A 81 -23.51 -4.26 21.22
CA ASP A 81 -24.73 -3.56 20.79
C ASP A 81 -24.46 -2.48 19.71
N LYS A 82 -23.23 -1.96 19.65
CA LYS A 82 -22.85 -0.82 18.78
C LYS A 82 -21.73 -1.12 17.80
N TYR A 83 -20.87 -2.10 18.10
CA TYR A 83 -19.62 -2.30 17.37
C TYR A 83 -19.35 -3.76 16.99
N GLU A 84 -18.68 -3.93 15.86
CA GLU A 84 -18.03 -5.17 15.45
C GLU A 84 -16.52 -5.00 15.57
N TYR A 85 -15.86 -6.00 16.15
CA TYR A 85 -14.41 -6.10 16.24
C TYR A 85 -13.94 -7.15 15.26
N VAL A 86 -13.08 -6.75 14.33
CA VAL A 86 -12.62 -7.58 13.22
C VAL A 86 -11.11 -7.69 13.30
N ARG A 87 -10.58 -8.92 13.38
CA ARG A 87 -9.15 -9.14 13.16
C ARG A 87 -8.90 -9.03 11.66
N PHE A 88 -7.98 -8.16 11.28
CA PHE A 88 -7.65 -7.91 9.89
C PHE A 88 -6.55 -8.85 9.39
N HIS A 89 -6.30 -8.86 8.08
CA HIS A 89 -5.28 -9.73 7.48
C HIS A 89 -3.87 -9.43 8.00
N THR A 90 -3.61 -8.21 8.47
CA THR A 90 -2.36 -7.77 9.11
C THR A 90 -2.23 -8.13 10.60
N GLY A 91 -3.27 -8.71 11.21
CA GLY A 91 -3.25 -9.29 12.56
C GLY A 91 -3.80 -8.40 13.67
N GLU A 92 -3.89 -7.10 13.44
CA GLU A 92 -4.52 -6.14 14.36
C GLU A 92 -6.05 -6.32 14.39
N VAL A 93 -6.68 -5.83 15.45
CA VAL A 93 -8.13 -5.81 15.59
C VAL A 93 -8.65 -4.39 15.42
N ARG A 94 -9.55 -4.22 14.46
CA ARG A 94 -10.23 -2.96 14.16
C ARG A 94 -11.67 -3.00 14.67
N MET A 95 -12.16 -1.86 15.13
CA MET A 95 -13.52 -1.68 15.63
C MET A 95 -14.32 -0.80 14.66
N TYR A 96 -15.48 -1.30 14.25
CA TYR A 96 -16.40 -0.66 13.31
C TYR A 96 -17.79 -0.51 13.93
N PRO A 97 -18.51 0.60 13.70
CA PRO A 97 -19.94 0.65 14.01
C PRO A 97 -20.69 -0.44 13.22
N ILE A 98 -21.69 -1.07 13.84
CA ILE A 98 -22.49 -2.11 13.18
C ILE A 98 -23.06 -1.58 11.85
N GLY A 99 -22.92 -2.38 10.79
CA GLY A 99 -23.40 -2.06 9.45
C GLY A 99 -22.58 -1.00 8.70
N LYS A 100 -21.46 -0.49 9.27
CA LYS A 100 -20.58 0.49 8.62
C LYS A 100 -19.13 -0.01 8.57
N ARG A 101 -18.78 -0.72 7.50
CA ARG A 101 -17.40 -1.13 7.20
C ARG A 101 -16.70 -0.28 6.13
N HIS A 102 -17.44 0.62 5.48
CA HIS A 102 -16.94 1.52 4.45
C HIS A 102 -17.32 2.97 4.78
N GLY A 103 -16.55 3.94 4.26
CA GLY A 103 -16.78 5.37 4.49
C GLY A 103 -16.62 5.83 5.95
N VAL A 104 -16.05 4.98 6.82
CA VAL A 104 -15.79 5.28 8.23
C VAL A 104 -14.35 4.91 8.57
N MET A 105 -13.70 5.74 9.37
CA MET A 105 -12.39 5.41 9.92
C MET A 105 -12.57 4.38 11.05
N PRO A 106 -11.98 3.17 10.94
CA PRO A 106 -11.99 2.24 12.06
C PRO A 106 -11.21 2.78 13.23
N MET A 107 -11.60 2.37 14.43
CA MET A 107 -10.76 2.53 15.62
C MET A 107 -9.85 1.30 15.77
N PHE A 108 -8.58 1.52 16.11
CA PHE A 108 -7.66 0.43 16.45
C PHE A 108 -8.00 -0.06 17.86
N ALA A 109 -8.55 -1.27 17.97
CA ALA A 109 -8.91 -1.87 19.24
C ALA A 109 -7.74 -2.66 19.85
N LYS A 110 -6.91 -3.26 19.00
CA LYS A 110 -5.72 -4.02 19.39
C LYS A 110 -4.69 -3.96 18.26
N PRO A 111 -3.42 -3.60 18.50
CA PRO A 111 -2.40 -3.65 17.46
C PRO A 111 -1.98 -5.09 17.15
N ALA A 112 -1.24 -5.28 16.05
CA ALA A 112 -0.70 -6.59 15.65
C ALA A 112 0.52 -7.00 16.49
N VAL A 113 1.24 -6.02 17.05
CA VAL A 113 2.37 -6.20 17.96
C VAL A 113 2.12 -5.44 19.26
N GLU A 114 1.87 -6.18 20.34
CA GLU A 114 1.81 -5.63 21.70
C GLU A 114 3.04 -5.99 22.51
N SER A 115 3.71 -7.11 22.16
CA SER A 115 4.92 -7.56 22.85
C SER A 115 6.02 -7.99 21.86
N PRO A 116 7.28 -8.13 22.34
CA PRO A 116 8.35 -8.72 21.54
C PRO A 116 8.00 -10.11 20.97
N GLU A 117 7.25 -10.92 21.72
CA GLU A 117 6.83 -12.25 21.28
C GLU A 117 5.90 -12.18 20.07
N ASP A 118 4.97 -11.21 20.01
CA ASP A 118 4.11 -11.02 18.85
C ASP A 118 4.95 -10.71 17.60
N TRP A 119 5.94 -9.82 17.76
CA TRP A 119 6.85 -9.46 16.68
C TRP A 119 7.64 -10.68 16.19
N TYR A 120 8.37 -11.36 17.09
CA TYR A 120 9.28 -12.44 16.69
C TYR A 120 8.56 -13.71 16.23
N ASN A 121 7.43 -14.06 16.84
CA ASN A 121 6.76 -15.33 16.57
C ASN A 121 5.63 -15.21 15.55
N LEU A 122 4.94 -14.06 15.49
CA LEU A 122 3.77 -13.90 14.64
C LEU A 122 4.07 -13.01 13.42
N ILE A 123 4.72 -11.86 13.58
CA ILE A 123 4.83 -10.91 12.47
C ILE A 123 6.08 -11.13 11.62
N LYS A 124 7.27 -11.10 12.23
CA LYS A 124 8.57 -11.18 11.54
C LYS A 124 8.67 -12.36 10.56
N PRO A 125 8.22 -13.59 10.89
CA PRO A 125 8.30 -14.71 9.96
C PRO A 125 7.49 -14.50 8.66
N ARG A 126 6.44 -13.66 8.70
CA ARG A 126 5.59 -13.34 7.55
C ARG A 126 6.15 -12.22 6.67
N LEU A 127 7.25 -11.61 7.07
CA LEU A 127 7.95 -10.58 6.32
C LEU A 127 9.20 -11.13 5.61
N ASN A 128 9.29 -12.45 5.47
CA ASN A 128 10.36 -13.08 4.69
C ASN A 128 10.17 -12.80 3.19
N PRO A 129 11.17 -12.22 2.49
CA PRO A 129 11.13 -12.05 1.04
C PRO A 129 11.11 -13.39 0.29
N GLU A 130 11.60 -14.49 0.86
CA GLU A 130 11.66 -15.81 0.21
C GLU A 130 10.32 -16.59 0.27
N THR A 131 9.32 -16.08 0.97
CA THR A 131 7.99 -16.72 1.06
C THR A 131 7.39 -16.88 -0.34
N LYS A 132 7.17 -18.12 -0.78
CA LYS A 132 6.76 -18.46 -2.16
C LYS A 132 5.46 -17.79 -2.57
N GLU A 133 4.51 -17.69 -1.65
CA GLU A 133 3.19 -17.08 -1.83
C GLU A 133 3.31 -15.61 -2.26
N ARG A 134 4.41 -14.92 -1.90
CA ARG A 134 4.67 -13.54 -2.31
C ARG A 134 4.95 -13.44 -3.81
N TRP A 135 5.50 -14.49 -4.41
CA TRP A 135 5.97 -14.51 -5.80
C TRP A 135 4.97 -15.15 -6.76
N VAL A 136 3.75 -15.44 -6.29
CA VAL A 136 2.68 -15.96 -7.14
C VAL A 136 2.38 -14.97 -8.26
N ASP A 137 2.34 -15.49 -9.48
CA ASP A 137 2.15 -14.74 -10.73
C ASP A 137 3.21 -13.66 -11.04
N PHE A 138 4.33 -13.65 -10.31
CA PHE A 138 5.38 -12.64 -10.49
C PHE A 138 5.85 -12.57 -11.94
N ASP A 139 6.20 -13.72 -12.53
CA ASP A 139 6.75 -13.80 -13.90
C ASP A 139 5.76 -13.29 -14.96
N ILE A 140 4.46 -13.51 -14.74
CA ILE A 140 3.41 -13.05 -15.66
C ILE A 140 3.28 -11.53 -15.55
N LYS A 141 3.12 -11.01 -14.33
CA LYS A 141 2.89 -9.59 -14.09
C LYS A 141 4.12 -8.74 -14.43
N ILE A 142 5.33 -9.19 -14.09
CA ILE A 142 6.56 -8.45 -14.39
C ILE A 142 6.81 -8.34 -15.90
N LYS A 143 6.45 -9.38 -16.66
CA LYS A 143 6.52 -9.35 -18.12
C LYS A 143 5.59 -8.29 -18.70
N GLU A 144 4.34 -8.22 -18.25
CA GLU A 144 3.37 -7.20 -18.69
C GLU A 144 3.86 -5.78 -18.36
N ILE A 145 4.41 -5.58 -17.16
CA ILE A 145 5.00 -4.31 -16.72
C ILE A 145 6.17 -3.93 -17.64
N LYS A 146 7.12 -4.86 -17.84
CA LYS A 146 8.30 -4.65 -18.68
C LYS A 146 7.91 -4.29 -20.11
N ASP A 147 6.98 -5.04 -20.70
CA ASP A 147 6.50 -4.81 -22.07
C ASP A 147 5.92 -3.40 -22.25
N ARG A 148 5.18 -2.88 -21.26
CA ARG A 148 4.64 -1.51 -21.29
C ARG A 148 5.73 -0.44 -21.11
N VAL A 149 6.71 -0.69 -20.24
CA VAL A 149 7.83 0.24 -20.01
C VAL A 149 8.74 0.32 -21.24
N ASP A 150 9.06 -0.81 -21.86
CA ASP A 150 9.89 -0.88 -23.07
C ASP A 150 9.25 -0.16 -24.27
N ARG A 151 7.91 -0.23 -24.39
CA ARG A 151 7.15 0.54 -25.39
C ARG A 151 7.03 2.03 -25.06
N GLY A 152 7.50 2.48 -23.89
CA GLY A 152 7.38 3.85 -23.44
C GLY A 152 5.94 4.26 -23.12
N GLU A 153 5.05 3.29 -22.87
CA GLU A 153 3.64 3.50 -22.51
C GLU A 153 3.48 3.73 -21.01
N ALA A 154 4.43 3.25 -20.20
CA ALA A 154 4.40 3.38 -18.76
C ALA A 154 5.81 3.62 -18.16
N LEU A 155 5.81 4.08 -16.91
CA LEU A 155 6.94 4.29 -16.03
C LEU A 155 6.71 3.40 -14.81
N MET A 156 7.75 2.68 -14.40
CA MET A 156 7.71 1.86 -13.20
C MET A 156 7.93 2.73 -11.96
N ASP A 157 6.92 2.80 -11.08
CA ASP A 157 6.94 3.57 -9.82
C ASP A 157 6.61 2.62 -8.67
N PRO A 158 7.61 1.94 -8.06
CA PRO A 158 7.32 1.05 -6.95
C PRO A 158 6.73 1.81 -5.77
N HIS A 159 5.64 1.27 -5.22
CA HIS A 159 4.96 1.79 -4.04
C HIS A 159 5.28 0.91 -2.84
N LEU A 160 5.78 1.52 -1.77
CA LEU A 160 6.07 0.82 -0.53
C LEU A 160 5.55 1.59 0.68
N ILE A 161 5.21 0.84 1.70
CA ILE A 161 4.92 1.42 3.01
C ILE A 161 6.16 2.13 3.56
N GLY A 162 6.03 3.39 3.97
CA GLY A 162 7.10 4.14 4.62
C GLY A 162 7.42 3.59 6.01
N GLY A 163 8.67 3.77 6.46
CA GLY A 163 9.17 3.17 7.70
C GLY A 163 8.34 3.48 8.95
N TYR A 164 7.92 4.75 9.12
CA TYR A 164 7.06 5.11 10.25
C TYR A 164 5.65 4.53 10.10
N MET A 165 5.06 4.56 8.90
CA MET A 165 3.73 3.98 8.67
C MET A 165 3.72 2.47 8.89
N TYR A 166 4.80 1.80 8.50
CA TYR A 166 5.03 0.38 8.74
C TYR A 166 4.99 0.07 10.24
N LEU A 167 5.80 0.76 11.04
CA LEU A 167 5.81 0.61 12.49
C LEU A 167 4.46 0.93 13.12
N ARG A 168 3.84 2.05 12.71
CA ARG A 168 2.53 2.48 13.18
C ARG A 168 1.43 1.47 12.86
N SER A 169 1.47 0.84 11.69
CA SER A 169 0.47 -0.15 11.28
C SER A 169 0.53 -1.41 12.14
N LEU A 170 1.73 -1.79 12.60
CA LEU A 170 1.96 -2.98 13.41
C LEU A 170 1.70 -2.73 14.91
N CYS A 171 2.26 -1.64 15.45
CA CYS A 171 2.24 -1.36 16.88
C CYS A 171 1.06 -0.45 17.30
N GLY A 172 0.39 0.18 16.34
CA GLY A 172 -0.59 1.23 16.60
C GLY A 172 0.05 2.61 16.81
N PRO A 173 -0.75 3.69 16.76
CA PRO A 173 -0.26 5.07 16.78
C PRO A 173 0.31 5.55 18.12
N GLU A 174 -0.16 5.00 19.23
CA GLU A 174 0.26 5.41 20.57
C GLU A 174 1.45 4.58 21.06
N ASN A 175 1.33 3.25 21.06
CA ASN A 175 2.38 2.36 21.53
C ASN A 175 3.71 2.55 20.79
N ILE A 176 3.69 2.87 19.50
CA ILE A 176 4.93 3.10 18.75
C ILE A 176 5.75 4.26 19.33
N MET A 177 5.09 5.29 19.87
CA MET A 177 5.77 6.44 20.48
C MET A 177 6.54 6.03 21.73
N TYR A 178 5.95 5.16 22.55
CA TYR A 178 6.60 4.61 23.74
C TYR A 178 7.71 3.64 23.36
N LEU A 179 7.50 2.81 22.34
CA LEU A 179 8.44 1.78 21.92
C LEU A 179 9.81 2.34 21.49
N PHE A 180 9.83 3.53 20.86
CA PHE A 180 11.08 4.23 20.52
C PHE A 180 11.93 4.54 21.75
N TYR A 181 11.31 4.78 22.91
CA TYR A 181 12.01 5.09 24.16
C TYR A 181 12.25 3.84 25.01
N ASP A 182 11.21 3.02 25.22
CA ASP A 182 11.24 1.88 26.14
C ASP A 182 12.04 0.70 25.58
N ASN A 183 12.00 0.49 24.26
CA ASN A 183 12.67 -0.64 23.61
C ASN A 183 13.15 -0.29 22.19
N PRO A 184 14.13 0.60 22.01
CA PRO A 184 14.62 0.98 20.69
C PRO A 184 15.17 -0.21 19.88
N GLU A 185 15.66 -1.26 20.53
CA GLU A 185 16.23 -2.43 19.86
C GLU A 185 15.19 -3.21 19.04
N ILE A 186 13.95 -3.35 19.54
CA ILE A 186 12.90 -4.00 18.75
C ILE A 186 12.52 -3.15 17.53
N VAL A 187 12.51 -1.83 17.67
CA VAL A 187 12.25 -0.91 16.56
C VAL A 187 13.35 -1.03 15.50
N HIS A 188 14.61 -1.13 15.92
CA HIS A 188 15.72 -1.38 15.00
C HIS A 188 15.57 -2.71 14.27
N ASP A 189 15.14 -3.78 14.95
CA ASP A 189 14.91 -5.08 14.32
C ASP A 189 13.72 -5.07 13.33
N MET A 190 12.63 -4.38 13.70
CA MET A 190 11.48 -4.15 12.81
C MET A 190 11.89 -3.39 11.55
N MET A 191 12.66 -2.32 11.69
CA MET A 191 13.11 -1.50 10.56
C MET A 191 14.13 -2.21 9.68
N LYS A 192 15.04 -3.02 10.25
CA LYS A 192 15.94 -3.88 9.48
C LYS A 192 15.16 -4.94 8.68
N THR A 193 14.12 -5.52 9.29
CA THR A 193 13.25 -6.50 8.63
C THR A 193 12.47 -5.87 7.48
N TRP A 194 11.89 -4.68 7.69
CA TRP A 194 11.25 -3.89 6.64
C TRP A 194 12.23 -3.60 5.50
N LEU A 195 13.42 -3.06 5.81
CA LEU A 195 14.41 -2.72 4.80
C LEU A 195 14.84 -3.94 4.00
N HIS A 196 15.09 -5.06 4.67
CA HIS A 196 15.47 -6.32 4.01
C HIS A 196 14.39 -6.78 3.03
N LEU A 197 13.12 -6.83 3.46
CA LEU A 197 12.02 -7.21 2.57
C LEU A 197 11.93 -6.28 1.34
N GLN A 198 11.95 -4.96 1.57
CA GLN A 198 11.84 -3.99 0.49
C GLN A 198 13.00 -4.10 -0.49
N VAL A 199 14.25 -4.17 0.00
CA VAL A 199 15.44 -4.25 -0.86
C VAL A 199 15.48 -5.54 -1.66
N GLU A 200 15.23 -6.69 -1.05
CA GLU A 200 15.26 -7.98 -1.76
C GLU A 200 14.20 -8.03 -2.87
N CYS A 201 12.97 -7.64 -2.55
CA CYS A 201 11.88 -7.65 -3.52
C CYS A 201 12.13 -6.66 -4.66
N LEU A 202 12.53 -5.42 -4.34
CA LEU A 202 12.78 -4.39 -5.35
C LEU A 202 14.00 -4.71 -6.21
N THR A 203 15.08 -5.24 -5.65
CA THR A 203 16.27 -5.62 -6.44
C THR A 203 15.90 -6.64 -7.50
N LYS A 204 15.12 -7.67 -7.13
CA LYS A 204 14.65 -8.68 -8.09
C LYS A 204 13.69 -8.12 -9.15
N ILE A 205 12.87 -7.12 -8.82
CA ILE A 205 12.05 -6.42 -9.83
C ILE A 205 12.95 -5.62 -10.78
N GLN A 206 14.00 -4.97 -10.25
CA GLN A 206 14.90 -4.11 -11.01
C GLN A 206 15.72 -4.87 -12.07
N ASP A 207 15.91 -6.18 -11.91
CA ASP A 207 16.51 -7.05 -12.93
C ASP A 207 15.71 -7.07 -14.25
N TYR A 208 14.42 -6.73 -14.21
CA TYR A 208 13.53 -6.78 -15.38
C TYR A 208 13.18 -5.39 -15.93
N VAL A 209 13.04 -4.39 -15.05
CA VAL A 209 12.51 -3.07 -15.41
C VAL A 209 13.18 -1.97 -14.58
N PRO A 210 13.63 -0.87 -15.21
CA PRO A 210 14.22 0.24 -14.47
C PRO A 210 13.15 1.01 -13.71
N PHE A 211 13.46 1.40 -12.47
CA PHE A 211 12.58 2.29 -11.71
C PHE A 211 12.73 3.73 -12.19
N TRP A 212 11.59 4.39 -12.34
CA TRP A 212 11.55 5.82 -12.65
C TRP A 212 11.52 6.67 -11.37
N LYS A 213 10.75 6.25 -10.38
CA LYS A 213 10.63 6.88 -9.06
C LYS A 213 10.28 5.79 -8.04
N ILE A 214 10.50 6.07 -6.75
CA ILE A 214 9.97 5.26 -5.65
C ILE A 214 8.95 6.12 -4.90
N PHE A 215 7.80 5.53 -4.57
CA PHE A 215 6.79 6.14 -3.71
C PHE A 215 6.81 5.49 -2.32
N LEU A 216 7.01 6.30 -1.28
CA LEU A 216 6.89 5.91 0.12
C LEU A 216 5.61 6.50 0.70
N ALA A 217 4.71 5.65 1.21
CA ALA A 217 3.47 6.04 1.86
C ALA A 217 3.65 6.45 3.33
#